data_AF-A0A518BTZ6-F1
#
_entry.id   AF-A0A518BTZ6-F1
#
_cell.length_a   1.000
_cell.length_b   1.000
_cell.length_c   1.000
_cell.angle_alpha   90.00
_cell.angle_beta   90.00
_cell.angle_gamma   90.00
#
_symmetry.space_group_name_H-M   'P 1'
#
loop_
_entity.id
_entity.type
_entity.pdbx_description
1 polymer ?
#
loop_
_entity_poly.entity_id
_entity_poly.type
_entity_poly.pdbx_seq_one_letter_code
_entity_poly.pdbx_strand_id
1 'polypeptide(L)'
;MSSTDATKTGPLTDAGPGVGGGLVVGSAPQRGGVAAGVRGPVAEAPESPGTQFATRAHACTRPLLDTWKQVVGGPEEERDDDFAGVVKRISRYTPAHARAVEMAEYLRTIDTRAGSFDAKDRTNYAYELEQCGTWLEFAAYSEDESLLLASAKFCQRYRLCPFCALRRCSRSLQDNAPRVRHALDEAQADHSSAYLALLTLTVRNGPDLTERFNHLVENWRHLTDKRRAYLAWAEGKRRRREPWTFAAAFSGGTYAIEIKRGKGSKGWHPHLHAAVLVTGDTDQNSIRREWESITGDSFIADFRPFHSFEHTNNPSDEAIADDLAEVLKYPLKFGDITIPDNWHAELALSGRRLRGCFGSMYGIKEPDDLTDRYADRFADLPYVHIAAKWMGDGYELVNPQLRGGVVA
;
A
#
# COMPACT_ATOMS: atom_id res chain seq x y z
N MET A 1 -49.04 24.45 -30.13
CA MET A 1 -50.07 24.94 -29.20
C MET A 1 -49.41 25.09 -27.84
N SER A 2 -49.22 26.35 -27.41
CA SER A 2 -49.05 26.89 -26.04
C SER A 2 -47.97 26.27 -25.14
N SER A 3 -46.76 26.85 -24.90
CA SER A 3 -46.40 28.09 -24.14
C SER A 3 -46.84 28.05 -22.66
N THR A 4 -46.03 28.37 -21.64
CA THR A 4 -45.24 29.62 -21.46
C THR A 4 -44.09 29.55 -20.44
N ASP A 5 -43.05 30.33 -20.75
CA ASP A 5 -42.02 30.95 -19.89
C ASP A 5 -42.56 31.76 -18.70
N ALA A 6 -41.70 32.00 -17.68
CA ALA A 6 -41.54 33.32 -17.05
C ALA A 6 -40.22 33.45 -16.28
N THR A 7 -39.40 34.41 -16.72
CA THR A 7 -38.25 35.03 -16.04
C THR A 7 -38.68 36.36 -15.37
N LYS A 8 -37.74 36.96 -14.61
CA LYS A 8 -37.61 38.37 -14.13
C LYS A 8 -38.06 38.60 -12.67
N THR A 9 -37.45 39.44 -11.83
CA THR A 9 -36.30 40.38 -11.81
C THR A 9 -36.20 40.91 -10.35
N GLY A 10 -35.03 41.40 -9.90
CA GLY A 10 -34.87 42.21 -8.67
C GLY A 10 -35.55 43.62 -8.77
N PRO A 11 -35.19 44.67 -7.98
CA PRO A 11 -33.82 44.98 -7.49
C PRO A 11 -33.71 45.89 -6.19
N LEU A 12 -32.48 46.40 -5.95
CA LEU A 12 -32.04 47.68 -5.28
C LEU A 12 -31.88 47.74 -3.72
N THR A 13 -30.65 47.88 -3.18
CA THR A 13 -29.82 49.08 -2.74
C THR A 13 -29.92 49.33 -1.22
N ASP A 14 -28.97 49.87 -0.45
CA ASP A 14 -27.89 50.88 -0.61
C ASP A 14 -26.83 50.68 0.53
N ALA A 15 -25.51 50.82 0.28
CA ALA A 15 -24.64 51.98 0.58
C ALA A 15 -24.60 52.44 2.07
N GLY A 16 -23.59 52.10 2.89
CA GLY A 16 -22.31 52.84 3.10
C GLY A 16 -22.29 53.52 4.50
N PRO A 17 -21.23 54.22 4.97
CA PRO A 17 -19.78 54.03 4.83
C PRO A 17 -18.98 54.19 6.18
N GLY A 18 -17.66 53.94 6.15
CA GLY A 18 -16.63 54.62 6.96
C GLY A 18 -16.09 53.88 8.20
N VAL A 19 -14.89 54.12 8.76
CA VAL A 19 -13.64 54.87 8.47
C VAL A 19 -12.60 54.33 9.49
N GLY A 20 -11.31 54.31 9.13
CA GLY A 20 -10.17 54.33 10.08
C GLY A 20 -9.50 52.97 10.29
N GLY A 21 -8.19 52.78 10.16
CA GLY A 21 -7.05 53.69 10.31
C GLY A 21 -6.06 52.97 11.25
N GLY A 22 -4.81 52.73 10.83
CA GLY A 22 -3.83 52.08 11.71
C GLY A 22 -2.63 51.47 11.01
N LEU A 23 -1.71 52.33 10.58
CA LEU A 23 -0.35 52.02 10.17
C LEU A 23 0.49 51.73 11.44
N VAL A 24 1.20 50.60 11.54
CA VAL A 24 2.41 50.50 12.39
C VAL A 24 3.49 49.72 11.64
N VAL A 25 4.65 50.36 11.63
CA VAL A 25 5.90 50.03 10.96
C VAL A 25 6.86 49.39 11.95
N GLY A 26 7.71 48.47 11.47
CA GLY A 26 9.04 48.21 12.01
C GLY A 26 9.15 46.96 12.90
N SER A 27 10.26 46.23 12.96
CA SER A 27 11.56 46.31 12.28
C SER A 27 12.27 44.98 12.54
N ALA A 28 13.03 44.49 11.56
CA ALA A 28 14.07 43.49 11.77
C ALA A 28 15.18 44.04 12.69
N PRO A 29 16.01 43.16 13.26
CA PRO A 29 17.42 43.48 13.35
C PRO A 29 18.29 42.43 12.66
N GLN A 30 19.45 42.95 12.28
CA GLN A 30 20.43 42.42 11.35
C GLN A 30 21.37 41.40 11.99
N ARG A 31 22.00 40.68 11.05
CA ARG A 31 23.29 39.98 11.09
C ARG A 31 24.34 40.63 12.01
N GLY A 32 24.98 39.78 12.82
CA GLY A 32 26.41 39.81 13.17
C GLY A 32 26.84 38.34 13.21
N GLY A 33 27.98 37.90 12.70
CA GLY A 33 29.31 38.50 12.73
C GLY A 33 30.24 37.39 13.23
N VAL A 34 31.18 36.99 12.38
CA VAL A 34 32.07 35.83 12.50
C VAL A 34 33.01 35.96 13.70
N ALA A 35 33.26 34.86 14.43
CA ALA A 35 34.48 34.70 15.22
C ALA A 35 34.93 33.23 15.22
N ALA A 36 36.10 33.01 14.64
CA ALA A 36 36.87 31.79 14.69
C ALA A 36 37.67 31.73 16.00
N GLY A 37 37.96 30.52 16.47
CA GLY A 37 39.16 30.27 17.28
C GLY A 37 38.94 29.49 18.57
N VAL A 38 39.58 28.32 18.59
CA VAL A 38 40.36 27.71 19.68
C VAL A 38 39.85 26.31 20.05
N ARG A 39 40.54 25.31 19.47
CA ARG A 39 40.54 23.93 19.96
C ARG A 39 41.49 23.86 21.17
N GLY A 40 40.94 23.53 22.33
CA GLY A 40 41.69 23.06 23.50
C GLY A 40 41.47 21.54 23.69
N PRO A 41 42.42 20.83 24.33
CA PRO A 41 42.41 19.37 24.40
C PRO A 41 41.36 18.89 25.40
N VAL A 42 40.56 17.89 25.01
CA VAL A 42 39.65 17.21 25.93
C VAL A 42 40.43 16.10 26.62
N ALA A 43 40.55 16.23 27.94
CA ALA A 43 41.19 15.28 28.83
C ALA A 43 40.41 13.96 28.92
N GLU A 44 41.15 12.85 28.89
CA GLU A 44 40.67 11.50 29.15
C GLU A 44 40.19 11.38 30.62
N ALA A 45 38.98 10.84 30.80
CA ALA A 45 38.42 10.52 32.11
C ALA A 45 38.65 9.03 32.43
N PRO A 46 38.87 8.66 33.71
CA PRO A 46 39.34 7.33 34.10
C PRO A 46 38.23 6.26 34.07
N GLU A 47 38.61 5.08 33.59
CA GLU A 47 37.81 3.86 33.65
C GLU A 47 37.53 3.44 35.10
N SER A 48 36.27 3.10 35.40
CA SER A 48 35.88 2.42 36.64
C SER A 48 34.91 1.27 36.37
N PRO A 49 34.94 0.21 37.20
CA PRO A 49 34.72 -1.15 36.74
C PRO A 49 33.28 -1.65 36.86
N GLY A 50 32.87 -2.41 35.84
CA GLY A 50 32.02 -3.61 35.93
C GLY A 50 30.80 -3.57 36.84
N THR A 51 29.64 -3.19 36.27
CA THR A 51 28.34 -3.66 36.77
C THR A 51 27.58 -4.28 35.61
N GLN A 52 27.55 -5.61 35.55
CA GLN A 52 26.77 -6.37 34.57
C GLN A 52 25.27 -6.18 34.84
N PHE A 53 24.68 -5.18 34.19
CA PHE A 53 23.24 -5.16 33.98
C PHE A 53 22.93 -6.04 32.78
N ALA A 54 22.41 -7.23 33.04
CA ALA A 54 21.79 -8.08 32.02
C ALA A 54 20.57 -7.36 31.45
N THR A 55 20.76 -6.59 30.39
CA THR A 55 19.67 -6.08 29.56
C THR A 55 19.02 -7.28 28.88
N ARG A 56 17.84 -7.67 29.34
CA ARG A 56 16.91 -8.47 28.54
C ARG A 56 16.72 -7.73 27.22
N ALA A 57 17.28 -8.29 26.14
CA ALA A 57 16.97 -7.87 24.79
C ALA A 57 15.45 -7.99 24.62
N HIS A 58 14.75 -6.85 24.56
CA HIS A 58 13.41 -6.85 24.00
C HIS A 58 13.54 -7.31 22.56
N ALA A 59 12.89 -8.44 22.27
CA ALA A 59 12.81 -9.03 20.97
C ALA A 59 12.36 -7.97 19.97
N CYS A 60 13.31 -7.52 19.14
CA CYS A 60 13.04 -6.81 17.92
C CYS A 60 12.14 -7.74 17.09
N THR A 61 10.84 -7.43 17.03
CA THR A 61 9.91 -8.10 16.14
C THR A 61 10.49 -7.99 14.73
N ARG A 62 10.91 -9.13 14.17
CA ARG A 62 11.26 -9.26 12.75
C ARG A 62 10.16 -8.56 11.93
N PRO A 63 10.50 -7.82 10.86
CA PRO A 63 9.50 -7.25 9.97
C PRO A 63 8.50 -8.34 9.60
N LEU A 64 7.20 -8.02 9.61
CA LEU A 64 6.17 -8.99 9.28
C LEU A 64 6.46 -9.67 7.94
N LEU A 65 7.03 -8.95 6.95
CA LEU A 65 7.31 -9.41 5.59
C LEU A 65 8.42 -8.55 4.94
N ASP A 66 9.51 -9.16 4.49
CA ASP A 66 10.60 -8.58 3.70
C ASP A 66 10.59 -9.02 2.21
N THR A 67 9.88 -10.10 1.81
CA THR A 67 9.81 -10.56 0.39
C THR A 67 8.42 -11.08 -0.03
N TRP A 68 8.13 -11.11 -1.34
CA TRP A 68 6.88 -11.68 -1.88
C TRP A 68 6.75 -13.19 -1.65
N LYS A 69 7.89 -13.88 -1.55
CA LYS A 69 8.01 -15.28 -1.10
C LYS A 69 7.42 -15.50 0.30
N GLN A 70 7.28 -14.41 1.06
CA GLN A 70 6.60 -14.39 2.36
C GLN A 70 5.15 -13.89 2.24
N VAL A 71 4.71 -13.35 1.11
CA VAL A 71 3.30 -12.95 0.86
C VAL A 71 2.50 -14.08 0.22
N VAL A 72 3.10 -14.86 -0.69
CA VAL A 72 2.42 -15.90 -1.46
C VAL A 72 2.94 -17.28 -1.05
N GLY A 73 4.25 -17.49 -1.10
CA GLY A 73 4.96 -18.66 -0.58
C GLY A 73 6.21 -18.94 -1.43
N GLY A 74 6.91 -20.04 -1.16
CA GLY A 74 8.33 -20.26 -1.51
C GLY A 74 8.63 -20.62 -2.98
N PRO A 75 9.89 -20.89 -3.33
CA PRO A 75 10.38 -20.95 -4.73
C PRO A 75 9.89 -22.17 -5.53
N GLU A 76 10.04 -22.05 -6.86
CA GLU A 76 9.77 -22.90 -8.06
C GLU A 76 9.46 -24.41 -7.93
N GLU A 77 9.69 -25.07 -6.80
CA GLU A 77 9.40 -26.51 -6.60
C GLU A 77 8.36 -26.78 -5.51
N GLU A 78 7.98 -25.79 -4.68
CA GLU A 78 6.99 -25.96 -3.62
C GLU A 78 5.64 -25.37 -4.01
N ARG A 79 4.59 -26.19 -3.92
CA ARG A 79 3.23 -25.74 -4.18
C ARG A 79 2.69 -24.96 -2.98
N ASP A 80 2.32 -23.70 -3.18
CA ASP A 80 1.74 -22.87 -2.12
C ASP A 80 0.37 -23.36 -1.63
N ASP A 81 -0.30 -24.17 -2.44
CA ASP A 81 -1.56 -24.82 -2.13
C ASP A 81 -1.39 -26.23 -1.54
N ASP A 82 -0.20 -26.80 -1.43
CA ASP A 82 -0.03 -28.09 -0.75
C ASP A 82 -0.05 -27.95 0.79
N PHE A 83 -0.03 -29.08 1.51
CA PHE A 83 -0.06 -29.06 2.98
C PHE A 83 1.12 -28.28 3.59
N ALA A 84 2.33 -28.42 3.05
CA ALA A 84 3.51 -27.73 3.55
C ALA A 84 3.45 -26.22 3.26
N GLY A 85 3.00 -25.84 2.08
CA GLY A 85 2.70 -24.46 1.67
C GLY A 85 1.67 -23.81 2.58
N VAL A 86 0.58 -24.51 2.90
CA VAL A 86 -0.45 -24.00 3.82
C VAL A 86 0.06 -23.87 5.26
N VAL A 87 0.87 -24.80 5.76
CA VAL A 87 1.50 -24.65 7.09
C VAL A 87 2.39 -23.40 7.13
N LYS A 88 3.18 -23.16 6.08
CA LYS A 88 3.96 -21.92 5.93
C LYS A 88 3.07 -20.67 5.79
N ARG A 89 1.88 -20.81 5.21
CA ARG A 89 0.90 -19.71 5.08
C ARG A 89 0.26 -19.37 6.42
N ILE A 90 -0.16 -20.39 7.18
CA ILE A 90 -0.72 -20.24 8.52
C ILE A 90 0.30 -19.63 9.48
N SER A 91 1.57 -20.02 9.41
CA SER A 91 2.61 -19.44 10.28
C SER A 91 2.81 -17.93 10.08
N ARG A 92 2.53 -17.40 8.87
CA ARG A 92 2.54 -15.97 8.56
C ARG A 92 1.30 -15.24 9.07
N TYR A 93 0.17 -15.93 9.13
CA TYR A 93 -1.05 -15.40 9.71
C TYR A 93 -0.96 -15.20 11.21
N THR A 94 -0.18 -16.02 11.93
CA THR A 94 0.02 -15.90 13.38
C THR A 94 0.45 -14.49 13.82
N PRO A 95 1.60 -13.95 13.39
CA PRO A 95 2.03 -12.61 13.81
C PRO A 95 1.11 -11.51 13.27
N ALA A 96 0.45 -11.72 12.12
CA ALA A 96 -0.52 -10.77 11.58
C ALA A 96 -1.79 -10.70 12.44
N HIS A 97 -2.36 -11.84 12.81
CA HIS A 97 -3.52 -11.89 13.71
C HIS A 97 -3.17 -11.33 15.09
N ALA A 98 -2.03 -11.74 15.67
CA ALA A 98 -1.57 -11.21 16.96
C ALA A 98 -1.47 -9.67 16.97
N ARG A 99 -0.92 -9.07 15.91
CA ARG A 99 -0.88 -7.61 15.77
C ARG A 99 -2.27 -6.97 15.60
N ALA A 100 -3.21 -7.65 14.94
CA ALA A 100 -4.59 -7.16 14.85
C ALA A 100 -5.27 -7.16 16.24
N VAL A 101 -4.99 -8.16 17.08
CA VAL A 101 -5.44 -8.21 18.48
C VAL A 101 -4.80 -7.08 19.30
N GLU A 102 -3.50 -6.83 19.14
CA GLU A 102 -2.80 -5.71 19.80
C GLU A 102 -3.44 -4.35 19.43
N MET A 103 -3.78 -4.15 18.15
CA MET A 103 -4.54 -2.98 17.71
C MET A 103 -5.92 -2.93 18.36
N ALA A 104 -6.65 -4.04 18.44
CA ALA A 104 -7.96 -4.11 19.09
C ALA A 104 -7.89 -3.70 20.57
N GLU A 105 -6.89 -4.20 21.30
CA GLU A 105 -6.63 -3.81 22.69
C GLU A 105 -6.35 -2.31 22.80
N TYR A 106 -5.45 -1.79 21.96
CA TYR A 106 -5.15 -0.36 21.94
C TYR A 106 -6.41 0.48 21.72
N LEU A 107 -7.25 0.14 20.74
CA LEU A 107 -8.50 0.84 20.48
C LEU A 107 -9.44 0.88 21.70
N ARG A 108 -9.40 -0.13 22.60
CA ARG A 108 -10.18 -0.12 23.84
C ARG A 108 -9.63 0.86 24.89
N THR A 109 -8.34 1.15 24.85
CA THR A 109 -7.65 2.02 25.84
C THR A 109 -7.73 3.51 25.54
N ILE A 110 -7.98 3.91 24.29
CA ILE A 110 -7.98 5.33 23.89
C ILE A 110 -9.17 6.07 24.54
N ASP A 111 -8.93 7.21 25.18
CA ASP A 111 -10.01 8.06 25.72
C ASP A 111 -10.74 8.81 24.58
N THR A 112 -12.06 8.87 24.67
CA THR A 112 -13.00 9.40 23.66
C THR A 112 -13.08 10.93 23.63
N ARG A 113 -12.46 11.60 24.60
CA ARG A 113 -12.56 13.06 24.79
C ARG A 113 -11.83 13.89 23.73
N ALA A 114 -11.03 13.28 22.86
CA ALA A 114 -10.15 13.95 21.91
C ALA A 114 -10.64 13.95 20.43
N GLY A 115 -11.97 13.98 20.22
CA GLY A 115 -12.62 14.46 18.99
C GLY A 115 -12.10 13.98 17.63
N SER A 116 -12.82 13.02 17.00
CA SER A 116 -13.02 12.91 15.53
C SER A 116 -13.58 11.53 15.11
N PHE A 117 -13.52 10.53 15.98
CA PHE A 117 -13.99 9.17 15.69
C PHE A 117 -14.94 8.66 16.77
N ASP A 118 -16.11 8.15 16.38
CA ASP A 118 -17.16 7.71 17.32
C ASP A 118 -16.65 6.54 18.19
N ALA A 119 -16.91 6.64 19.50
CA ALA A 119 -16.61 5.59 20.47
C ALA A 119 -17.27 4.26 20.09
N LYS A 120 -18.45 4.32 19.46
CA LYS A 120 -19.17 3.14 18.95
C LYS A 120 -18.40 2.48 17.80
N ASP A 121 -17.96 3.25 16.82
CA ASP A 121 -17.19 2.74 15.69
C ASP A 121 -15.89 2.09 16.15
N ARG A 122 -15.24 2.67 17.16
CA ARG A 122 -14.00 2.13 17.70
C ARG A 122 -14.19 0.79 18.39
N THR A 123 -15.23 0.67 19.21
CA THR A 123 -15.60 -0.59 19.86
C THR A 123 -15.90 -1.67 18.83
N ASN A 124 -16.61 -1.30 17.75
CA ASN A 124 -16.87 -2.22 16.64
C ASN A 124 -15.57 -2.64 15.94
N TYR A 125 -14.67 -1.70 15.65
CA TYR A 125 -13.38 -2.02 15.01
C TYR A 125 -12.54 -2.94 15.88
N ALA A 126 -12.49 -2.69 17.19
CA ALA A 126 -11.77 -3.56 18.12
C ALA A 126 -12.34 -4.99 18.10
N TYR A 127 -13.67 -5.14 18.16
CA TYR A 127 -14.31 -6.45 18.07
C TYR A 127 -14.05 -7.12 16.70
N GLU A 128 -14.21 -6.41 15.59
CA GLU A 128 -13.95 -6.93 14.25
C GLU A 128 -12.50 -7.42 14.09
N LEU A 129 -11.53 -6.65 14.59
CA LEU A 129 -10.10 -6.97 14.53
C LEU A 129 -9.74 -8.20 15.37
N GLU A 130 -10.21 -8.25 16.62
CA GLU A 130 -9.98 -9.39 17.51
C GLU A 130 -10.56 -10.69 16.96
N GLN A 131 -11.71 -10.60 16.28
CA GLN A 131 -12.36 -11.75 15.69
C GLN A 131 -11.85 -12.11 14.29
N CYS A 132 -11.08 -11.24 13.64
CA CYS A 132 -10.62 -11.44 12.28
C CYS A 132 -9.62 -12.58 12.20
N GLY A 133 -9.92 -13.61 11.41
CA GLY A 133 -9.01 -14.74 11.20
C GLY A 133 -8.90 -15.66 12.41
N THR A 134 -9.78 -15.60 13.41
CA THR A 134 -9.76 -16.56 14.54
C THR A 134 -10.06 -17.99 14.12
N TRP A 135 -10.66 -18.17 12.94
CA TRP A 135 -10.94 -19.44 12.32
C TRP A 135 -10.72 -19.34 10.81
N LEU A 136 -10.05 -20.34 10.26
CA LEU A 136 -9.73 -20.51 8.85
C LEU A 136 -10.21 -21.89 8.42
N GLU A 137 -10.90 -21.99 7.29
CA GLU A 137 -11.35 -23.24 6.72
C GLU A 137 -10.72 -23.46 5.37
N PHE A 138 -10.15 -24.64 5.22
CA PHE A 138 -9.49 -25.07 4.01
C PHE A 138 -10.26 -26.24 3.38
N ALA A 139 -10.47 -26.16 2.07
CA ALA A 139 -10.89 -27.29 1.25
C ALA A 139 -9.66 -28.07 0.82
N ALA A 140 -9.54 -29.31 1.28
CA ALA A 140 -8.47 -30.24 0.98
C ALA A 140 -8.91 -31.20 -0.13
N TYR A 141 -8.32 -31.05 -1.31
CA TYR A 141 -8.58 -31.86 -2.48
C TYR A 141 -7.55 -32.99 -2.54
N SER A 142 -8.03 -34.23 -2.62
CA SER A 142 -7.16 -35.41 -2.52
C SER A 142 -6.46 -35.79 -3.81
N GLU A 143 -7.08 -35.50 -4.96
CA GLU A 143 -6.58 -35.92 -6.28
C GLU A 143 -5.39 -35.09 -6.73
N ASP A 144 -5.34 -33.84 -6.31
CA ASP A 144 -4.34 -32.86 -6.69
C ASP A 144 -3.54 -32.39 -5.47
N GLU A 145 -3.74 -32.95 -4.28
CA GLU A 145 -3.10 -32.57 -3.02
C GLU A 145 -3.17 -31.05 -2.70
N SER A 146 -4.19 -30.34 -3.20
CA SER A 146 -4.40 -28.91 -2.94
C SER A 146 -5.18 -28.65 -1.65
N LEU A 147 -4.90 -27.53 -1.02
CA LEU A 147 -5.45 -27.07 0.24
C LEU A 147 -5.73 -25.56 0.15
N LEU A 148 -6.99 -25.24 -0.19
CA LEU A 148 -7.42 -23.89 -0.51
C LEU A 148 -8.20 -23.26 0.63
N LEU A 149 -7.90 -22.00 0.98
CA LEU A 149 -8.67 -21.27 1.99
C LEU A 149 -10.07 -20.97 1.45
N ALA A 150 -11.04 -21.81 1.84
CA ALA A 150 -12.42 -21.74 1.39
C ALA A 150 -13.24 -20.70 2.18
N SER A 151 -12.95 -20.51 3.47
CA SER A 151 -13.68 -19.57 4.31
C SER A 151 -12.85 -19.07 5.48
N ALA A 152 -13.10 -17.84 5.90
CA ALA A 152 -12.55 -17.26 7.14
C ALA A 152 -13.33 -16.00 7.52
N LYS A 153 -13.19 -15.57 8.77
CA LYS A 153 -13.74 -14.28 9.22
C LYS A 153 -12.80 -13.14 8.85
N PHE A 154 -13.21 -12.24 7.96
CA PHE A 154 -12.42 -11.06 7.57
C PHE A 154 -13.07 -9.78 8.07
N CYS A 155 -12.32 -8.94 8.79
CA CYS A 155 -12.79 -7.59 9.13
C CYS A 155 -12.71 -6.60 7.94
N GLN A 156 -11.95 -6.96 6.90
CA GLN A 156 -11.67 -6.14 5.71
C GLN A 156 -11.04 -4.76 6.00
N ARG A 157 -10.58 -4.53 7.24
CA ARG A 157 -9.87 -3.32 7.66
C ARG A 157 -8.39 -3.38 7.26
N TYR A 158 -8.08 -3.42 5.97
CA TYR A 158 -6.72 -3.64 5.44
C TYR A 158 -5.65 -2.61 5.88
N ARG A 159 -6.04 -1.47 6.45
CA ARG A 159 -5.12 -0.49 7.06
C ARG A 159 -4.86 -0.74 8.55
N LEU A 160 -5.74 -1.45 9.26
CA LEU A 160 -5.56 -1.79 10.68
C LEU A 160 -5.18 -3.26 10.90
N CYS A 161 -5.66 -4.12 10.02
CA CYS A 161 -5.54 -5.56 10.11
C CYS A 161 -4.50 -6.07 9.11
N PRO A 162 -3.28 -6.40 9.54
CA PRO A 162 -2.27 -6.98 8.65
C PRO A 162 -2.70 -8.33 8.08
N PHE A 163 -3.57 -9.09 8.75
CA PHE A 163 -4.14 -10.33 8.24
C PHE A 163 -5.01 -10.09 6.99
N CYS A 164 -5.96 -9.16 7.05
CA CYS A 164 -6.74 -8.77 5.86
C CYS A 164 -5.87 -8.09 4.80
N ALA A 165 -4.86 -7.30 5.20
CA ALA A 165 -3.93 -6.68 4.26
C ALA A 165 -3.16 -7.74 3.45
N LEU A 166 -2.63 -8.77 4.12
CA LEU A 166 -1.95 -9.92 3.52
C LEU A 166 -2.83 -10.63 2.50
N ARG A 167 -4.04 -11.02 2.91
CA ARG A 167 -4.98 -11.72 2.03
C ARG A 167 -5.38 -10.87 0.83
N ARG A 168 -5.63 -9.57 1.05
CA ARG A 168 -5.93 -8.64 -0.03
C ARG A 168 -4.78 -8.54 -1.03
N CYS A 169 -3.52 -8.49 -0.56
CA CYS A 169 -2.36 -8.46 -1.45
C CYS A 169 -2.27 -9.75 -2.27
N SER A 170 -2.28 -10.91 -1.63
CA SER A 170 -2.22 -12.22 -2.30
C SER A 170 -3.30 -12.38 -3.37
N ARG A 171 -4.56 -12.04 -3.05
CA ARG A 171 -5.67 -12.07 -4.01
C ARG A 171 -5.53 -11.06 -5.14
N SER A 172 -5.01 -9.86 -4.85
CA SER A 172 -4.73 -8.86 -5.89
C SER A 172 -3.70 -9.37 -6.90
N LEU A 173 -2.71 -10.16 -6.47
CA LEU A 173 -1.71 -10.72 -7.38
C LEU A 173 -2.33 -11.77 -8.30
N GLN A 174 -3.05 -12.73 -7.71
CA GLN A 174 -3.73 -13.79 -8.45
C GLN A 174 -4.72 -13.24 -9.49
N ASP A 175 -5.53 -12.24 -9.11
CA ASP A 175 -6.59 -11.74 -9.99
C ASP A 175 -6.06 -10.79 -11.09
N ASN A 176 -4.88 -10.20 -10.91
CA ASN A 176 -4.38 -9.15 -11.80
C ASN A 176 -3.15 -9.54 -12.63
N ALA A 177 -2.37 -10.56 -12.26
CA ALA A 177 -1.25 -11.01 -13.07
C ALA A 177 -1.68 -11.42 -14.50
N PRO A 178 -2.76 -12.21 -14.71
CA PRO A 178 -3.23 -12.52 -16.07
C PRO A 178 -3.70 -11.30 -16.86
N ARG A 179 -4.21 -10.27 -16.18
CA ARG A 179 -4.63 -9.02 -16.83
C ARG A 179 -3.45 -8.16 -17.25
N VAL A 180 -2.43 -8.10 -16.41
CA VAL A 180 -1.16 -7.42 -16.71
C VAL A 180 -0.46 -8.13 -17.87
N ARG A 181 -0.48 -9.47 -17.88
CA ARG A 181 0.01 -10.30 -18.98
C ARG A 181 -0.71 -9.99 -20.28
N HIS A 182 -2.04 -10.02 -20.28
CA HIS A 182 -2.84 -9.70 -21.46
C HIS A 182 -2.50 -8.31 -22.02
N ALA A 183 -2.39 -7.29 -21.16
CA ALA A 183 -2.03 -5.94 -21.60
C ALA A 183 -0.61 -5.88 -22.21
N LEU A 184 0.33 -6.66 -21.68
CA LEU A 184 1.67 -6.81 -22.26
C LEU A 184 1.60 -7.45 -23.65
N ASP A 185 0.86 -8.55 -23.80
CA ASP A 185 0.72 -9.27 -25.08
C ASP A 185 0.11 -8.36 -26.16
N GLU A 186 -0.94 -7.61 -25.82
CA GLU A 186 -1.54 -6.61 -26.71
C GLU A 186 -0.53 -5.53 -27.12
N ALA A 187 0.25 -5.01 -26.16
CA ALA A 187 1.25 -4.00 -26.46
C ALA A 187 2.42 -4.57 -27.30
N GLN A 188 2.81 -5.82 -27.10
CA GLN A 188 3.87 -6.47 -27.88
C GLN A 188 3.47 -6.74 -29.33
N ALA A 189 2.16 -6.88 -29.61
CA ALA A 189 1.64 -6.98 -30.97
C ALA A 189 1.88 -5.69 -31.77
N ASP A 190 1.73 -4.52 -31.13
CA ASP A 190 1.94 -3.20 -31.76
C ASP A 190 3.37 -2.68 -31.61
N HIS A 191 4.05 -3.04 -30.52
CA HIS A 191 5.37 -2.59 -30.11
C HIS A 191 6.21 -3.77 -29.62
N SER A 192 6.96 -4.42 -30.51
CA SER A 192 7.72 -5.64 -30.18
C SER A 192 8.76 -5.48 -29.05
N SER A 193 9.13 -4.24 -28.72
CA SER A 193 10.02 -3.90 -27.59
C SER A 193 9.28 -3.59 -26.29
N ALA A 194 7.97 -3.78 -26.22
CA ALA A 194 7.18 -3.49 -25.02
C ALA A 194 7.55 -4.42 -23.86
N TYR A 195 7.64 -3.86 -22.66
CA TYR A 195 8.03 -4.57 -21.44
C TYR A 195 7.38 -3.95 -20.19
N LEU A 196 7.38 -4.71 -19.09
CA LEU A 196 6.92 -4.23 -17.79
C LEU A 196 8.10 -3.73 -16.95
N ALA A 197 7.87 -2.64 -16.23
CA ALA A 197 8.85 -2.06 -15.33
C ALA A 197 8.24 -1.69 -13.99
N LEU A 198 9.05 -1.77 -12.94
CA LEU A 198 8.76 -1.17 -11.65
C LEU A 198 9.14 0.31 -11.72
N LEU A 199 8.19 1.16 -11.33
CA LEU A 199 8.41 2.56 -11.06
C LEU A 199 8.09 2.85 -9.59
N THR A 200 9.09 3.25 -8.81
CA THR A 200 8.91 3.75 -7.45
C THR A 200 9.13 5.25 -7.42
N LEU A 201 8.16 6.02 -6.93
CA LEU A 201 8.25 7.47 -6.75
C LEU A 201 8.08 7.81 -5.28
N THR A 202 9.02 8.59 -4.72
CA THR A 202 8.94 9.00 -3.31
C THR A 202 8.86 10.52 -3.20
N VAL A 203 8.31 11.01 -2.09
CA VAL A 203 8.43 12.41 -1.66
C VAL A 203 9.33 12.53 -0.43
N ARG A 204 9.77 13.73 -0.08
CA ARG A 204 10.57 13.95 1.13
C ARG A 204 9.75 13.60 2.37
N ASN A 205 10.39 12.95 3.35
CA ASN A 205 9.78 12.64 4.64
C ASN A 205 9.30 13.91 5.35
N GLY A 206 8.20 13.81 6.09
CA GLY A 206 7.66 14.92 6.86
C GLY A 206 6.94 14.47 8.14
N PRO A 207 6.71 15.37 9.10
CA PRO A 207 6.07 15.03 10.36
C PRO A 207 4.56 14.80 10.25
N ASP A 208 3.92 15.34 9.21
CA ASP A 208 2.48 15.28 8.99
C ASP A 208 2.14 14.25 7.89
N LEU A 209 1.36 13.23 8.24
CA LEU A 209 0.99 12.18 7.29
C LEU A 209 0.04 12.68 6.22
N THR A 210 -1.00 13.43 6.60
CA THR A 210 -2.03 13.90 5.67
C THR A 210 -1.41 14.82 4.64
N GLU A 211 -0.55 15.74 5.07
CA GLU A 211 0.16 16.66 4.19
C GLU A 211 1.12 15.90 3.26
N ARG A 212 1.97 15.02 3.78
CA ARG A 212 2.89 14.23 2.94
C ARG A 212 2.15 13.34 1.94
N PHE A 213 1.02 12.75 2.34
CA PHE A 213 0.18 11.95 1.47
C PHE A 213 -0.43 12.80 0.35
N ASN A 214 -0.95 13.98 0.67
CA ASN A 214 -1.52 14.89 -0.32
C ASN A 214 -0.47 15.37 -1.31
N HIS A 215 0.71 15.74 -0.81
CA HIS A 215 1.83 16.14 -1.64
C HIS A 215 2.19 15.03 -2.65
N LEU A 216 2.30 13.76 -2.23
CA LEU A 216 2.52 12.65 -3.16
C LEU A 216 1.38 12.51 -4.19
N VAL A 217 0.13 12.49 -3.74
CA VAL A 217 -1.03 12.23 -4.60
C VAL A 217 -1.27 13.36 -5.59
N GLU A 218 -1.10 14.62 -5.19
CA GLU A 218 -1.24 15.79 -6.05
C GLU A 218 -0.17 15.82 -7.13
N ASN A 219 1.08 15.52 -6.78
CA ASN A 219 2.18 15.42 -7.75
C ASN A 219 2.02 14.24 -8.70
N TRP A 220 1.54 13.09 -8.21
CA TRP A 220 1.16 11.97 -9.07
C TRP A 220 0.02 12.34 -10.03
N ARG A 221 -1.03 13.00 -9.54
CA ARG A 221 -2.13 13.49 -10.38
C ARG A 221 -1.60 14.44 -11.45
N HIS A 222 -0.77 15.40 -11.08
CA HIS A 222 -0.14 16.34 -12.01
C HIS A 222 0.65 15.61 -13.11
N LEU A 223 1.48 14.61 -12.76
CA LEU A 223 2.19 13.78 -13.74
C LEU A 223 1.22 13.06 -14.70
N THR A 224 0.16 12.44 -14.17
CA THR A 224 -0.84 11.76 -15.01
C THR A 224 -1.65 12.73 -15.88
N ASP A 225 -1.88 13.96 -15.43
CA ASP A 225 -2.50 15.03 -16.23
C ASP A 225 -1.59 15.48 -17.38
N LYS A 226 -0.29 15.66 -17.12
CA LYS A 226 0.70 15.93 -18.17
C LYS A 226 0.71 14.82 -19.21
N ARG A 227 0.69 13.55 -18.78
CA ARG A 227 0.58 12.39 -19.68
C ARG A 227 -0.66 12.48 -20.57
N ARG A 228 -1.84 12.68 -19.97
CA ARG A 228 -3.11 12.81 -20.71
C ARG A 228 -3.08 13.96 -21.71
N ALA A 229 -2.54 15.12 -21.30
CA ALA A 229 -2.40 16.29 -22.14
C ALA A 229 -1.49 15.99 -23.34
N TYR A 230 -0.29 15.45 -23.09
CA TYR A 230 0.67 15.12 -24.13
C TYR A 230 0.11 14.13 -25.16
N LEU A 231 -0.49 13.03 -24.70
CA LEU A 231 -1.07 12.03 -25.60
C LEU A 231 -2.24 12.61 -26.42
N ALA A 232 -3.11 13.41 -25.80
CA ALA A 232 -4.20 14.07 -26.52
C ALA A 232 -3.68 15.06 -27.58
N TRP A 233 -2.54 15.72 -27.35
CA TRP A 233 -1.88 16.53 -28.37
C TRP A 233 -1.28 15.68 -29.47
N ALA A 234 -0.54 14.61 -29.13
CA ALA A 234 0.07 13.70 -30.10
C ALA A 234 -0.96 13.04 -31.03
N GLU A 235 -2.17 12.75 -30.52
CA GLU A 235 -3.32 12.23 -31.26
C GLU A 235 -4.11 13.30 -32.04
N GLY A 236 -3.68 14.57 -32.02
CA GLY A 236 -4.37 15.68 -32.69
C GLY A 236 -5.67 16.14 -32.02
N LYS A 237 -6.01 15.61 -30.84
CA LYS A 237 -7.18 16.01 -30.04
C LYS A 237 -6.99 17.36 -29.34
N ARG A 238 -5.75 17.87 -29.26
CA ARG A 238 -5.42 19.21 -28.78
C ARG A 238 -4.61 19.99 -29.80
N ARG A 239 -4.97 21.27 -30.00
CA ARG A 239 -4.26 22.20 -30.90
C ARG A 239 -2.96 22.75 -30.31
N ARG A 240 -2.94 22.97 -28.99
CA ARG A 240 -1.76 23.50 -28.29
C ARG A 240 -0.74 22.38 -28.14
N ARG A 241 0.52 22.66 -28.52
CA ARG A 241 1.64 21.77 -28.24
C ARG A 241 1.82 21.60 -26.73
N GLU A 242 1.79 20.37 -26.28
CA GLU A 242 2.00 20.00 -24.89
C GLU A 242 3.46 19.58 -24.68
N PRO A 243 4.09 19.97 -23.55
CA PRO A 243 5.43 19.51 -23.23
C PRO A 243 5.49 17.99 -23.10
N TRP A 244 6.59 17.40 -23.55
CA TRP A 244 6.86 15.98 -23.34
C TRP A 244 6.98 15.66 -21.84
N THR A 245 6.58 14.45 -21.46
CA THR A 245 6.68 13.88 -20.11
C THR A 245 7.06 12.42 -20.19
N PHE A 246 7.91 11.92 -19.28
CA PHE A 246 8.31 10.50 -19.27
C PHE A 246 7.11 9.56 -19.17
N ALA A 247 6.04 9.99 -18.50
CA ALA A 247 4.85 9.18 -18.32
C ALA A 247 4.13 8.89 -19.65
N ALA A 248 4.43 9.63 -20.72
CA ALA A 248 3.94 9.35 -22.08
C ALA A 248 4.59 8.11 -22.71
N ALA A 249 5.75 7.66 -22.21
CA ALA A 249 6.38 6.40 -22.62
C ALA A 249 5.62 5.17 -22.12
N PHE A 250 4.65 5.36 -21.21
CA PHE A 250 3.86 4.27 -20.64
C PHE A 250 2.47 4.20 -21.29
N SER A 251 2.15 3.08 -21.93
CA SER A 251 0.81 2.85 -22.49
C SER A 251 -0.23 2.67 -21.38
N GLY A 252 0.18 2.15 -20.22
CA GLY A 252 -0.64 2.00 -19.02
C GLY A 252 0.16 1.61 -17.78
N GLY A 253 -0.54 1.49 -16.66
CA GLY A 253 0.05 1.04 -15.41
C GLY A 253 -0.97 0.83 -14.29
N THR A 254 -0.54 0.09 -13.26
CA THR A 254 -1.23 -0.03 -11.97
C THR A 254 -0.29 0.36 -10.85
N TYR A 255 -0.82 0.98 -9.80
CA TYR A 255 0.00 1.50 -8.71
C TYR A 255 -0.67 1.32 -7.34
N ALA A 256 0.16 1.24 -6.31
CA ALA A 256 -0.22 1.35 -4.92
C ALA A 256 0.65 2.36 -4.18
N ILE A 257 0.10 2.96 -3.13
CA ILE A 257 0.82 3.84 -2.21
C ILE A 257 1.11 3.03 -0.94
N GLU A 258 2.39 2.86 -0.63
CA GLU A 258 2.88 2.31 0.63
C GLU A 258 3.30 3.45 1.56
N ILE A 259 2.92 3.35 2.82
CA ILE A 259 3.25 4.34 3.85
C ILE A 259 4.06 3.64 4.94
N LYS A 260 5.23 4.20 5.22
CA LYS A 260 6.10 3.76 6.32
C LYS A 260 6.50 4.94 7.18
N ARG A 261 7.02 4.65 8.38
CA ARG A 261 7.71 5.63 9.20
C ARG A 261 9.22 5.49 8.96
N GLY A 262 9.87 6.57 8.52
CA GLY A 262 11.27 6.52 8.11
C GLY A 262 12.20 6.13 9.27
N LYS A 263 13.01 5.08 9.09
CA LYS A 263 14.04 4.65 10.05
C LYS A 263 14.94 5.84 10.42
N GLY A 264 15.04 6.17 11.70
CA GLY A 264 15.82 7.31 12.21
C GLY A 264 15.16 8.69 12.14
N SER A 265 14.45 9.02 11.05
CA SER A 265 13.83 10.35 10.87
C SER A 265 12.54 10.57 11.66
N LYS A 266 11.85 9.50 12.06
CA LYS A 266 10.48 9.49 12.65
C LYS A 266 9.39 10.16 11.79
N GLY A 267 9.72 10.67 10.60
CA GLY A 267 8.78 11.25 9.65
C GLY A 267 8.01 10.20 8.85
N TRP A 268 6.82 10.56 8.40
CA TRP A 268 6.02 9.83 7.44
C TRP A 268 6.67 9.83 6.07
N HIS A 269 6.70 8.65 5.45
CA HIS A 269 7.25 8.43 4.12
C HIS A 269 6.21 7.68 3.27
N PRO A 270 5.26 8.39 2.67
CA PRO A 270 4.43 7.84 1.62
C PRO A 270 5.26 7.73 0.34
N HIS A 271 5.13 6.60 -0.34
CA HIS A 271 5.74 6.37 -1.65
C HIS A 271 4.81 5.54 -2.52
N LEU A 272 4.92 5.74 -3.83
CA LEU A 272 4.12 5.07 -4.83
C LEU A 272 4.99 4.02 -5.51
N HIS A 273 4.48 2.80 -5.60
CA HIS A 273 5.01 1.76 -6.49
C HIS A 273 4.02 1.57 -7.64
N ALA A 274 4.53 1.45 -8.86
CA ALA A 274 3.74 1.19 -10.05
C ALA A 274 4.36 0.10 -10.91
N ALA A 275 3.52 -0.80 -11.42
CA ALA A 275 3.80 -1.59 -12.60
C ALA A 275 3.43 -0.73 -13.80
N VAL A 276 4.39 -0.42 -14.67
CA VAL A 276 4.16 0.37 -15.88
C VAL A 276 4.48 -0.46 -17.11
N LEU A 277 3.63 -0.36 -18.12
CA LEU A 277 3.84 -0.97 -19.43
C LEU A 277 4.50 0.04 -20.35
N VAL A 278 5.77 -0.21 -20.65
CA VAL A 278 6.64 0.70 -21.38
C VAL A 278 6.53 0.39 -22.88
N THR A 279 6.12 1.38 -23.67
CA THR A 279 5.98 1.28 -25.13
C THR A 279 6.73 2.38 -25.88
N GLY A 280 7.33 3.33 -25.17
CA GLY A 280 8.17 4.39 -25.73
C GLY A 280 9.46 4.58 -24.94
N ASP A 281 10.31 5.48 -25.43
CA ASP A 281 11.63 5.72 -24.84
C ASP A 281 11.54 6.55 -23.55
N THR A 282 12.13 6.02 -22.49
CA THR A 282 12.39 6.74 -21.24
C THR A 282 13.56 6.12 -20.50
N ASP A 283 14.19 6.89 -19.62
CA ASP A 283 15.31 6.45 -18.81
C ASP A 283 15.22 6.99 -17.38
N GLN A 284 15.96 6.35 -16.48
CA GLN A 284 16.03 6.68 -15.05
C GLN A 284 16.37 8.17 -14.78
N ASN A 285 17.25 8.80 -15.57
CA ASN A 285 17.64 10.20 -15.35
C ASN A 285 16.54 11.16 -15.78
N SER A 286 15.83 10.85 -16.87
CA SER A 286 14.68 11.64 -17.32
C SER A 286 13.53 11.58 -16.31
N ILE A 287 13.24 10.40 -15.76
CA ILE A 287 12.25 10.21 -14.70
C ILE A 287 12.61 11.01 -13.44
N ARG A 288 13.86 10.87 -12.96
CA ARG A 288 14.35 11.59 -11.78
C ARG A 288 14.24 13.11 -11.94
N ARG A 289 14.69 13.65 -13.07
CA ARG A 289 14.67 15.10 -13.34
C ARG A 289 13.25 15.65 -13.38
N GLU A 290 12.35 14.96 -14.06
CA GLU A 290 10.96 15.41 -14.15
C GLU A 290 10.24 15.27 -12.80
N TRP A 291 10.46 14.18 -12.06
CA TRP A 291 9.86 14.02 -10.73
C TRP A 291 10.35 15.06 -9.72
N GLU A 292 11.65 15.39 -9.75
CA GLU A 292 12.20 16.50 -8.96
C GLU A 292 11.59 17.85 -9.37
N SER A 293 11.41 18.08 -10.67
CA SER A 293 10.76 19.30 -11.16
C SER A 293 9.28 19.40 -10.77
N ILE A 294 8.57 18.27 -10.66
CA ILE A 294 7.15 18.23 -10.28
C ILE A 294 7.01 18.42 -8.77
N THR A 295 7.74 17.64 -7.98
CA THR A 295 7.60 17.64 -6.52
C THR A 295 8.29 18.82 -5.84
N GLY A 296 9.37 19.33 -6.42
CA GLY A 296 10.23 20.35 -5.82
C GLY A 296 11.01 19.91 -4.57
N ASP A 297 10.78 18.69 -4.05
CA ASP A 297 11.37 18.23 -2.79
C ASP A 297 12.00 16.83 -2.83
N SER A 298 11.82 16.08 -3.92
CA SER A 298 12.33 14.72 -4.07
C SER A 298 12.78 14.40 -5.50
N PHE A 299 14.03 13.98 -5.62
CA PHE A 299 14.60 13.39 -6.84
C PHE A 299 14.61 11.86 -6.79
N ILE A 300 14.15 11.25 -5.70
CA ILE A 300 14.24 9.82 -5.49
C ILE A 300 13.13 9.15 -6.30
N ALA A 301 13.55 8.48 -7.36
CA ALA A 301 12.75 7.61 -8.20
C ALA A 301 13.57 6.37 -8.54
N ASP A 302 12.96 5.20 -8.53
CA ASP A 302 13.55 3.94 -9.02
C ASP A 302 12.75 3.47 -10.23
N PHE A 303 13.43 3.22 -11.34
CA PHE A 303 12.84 2.74 -12.58
C PHE A 303 13.71 1.62 -13.15
N ARG A 304 13.14 0.43 -13.19
CA ARG A 304 13.83 -0.77 -13.65
C ARG A 304 12.85 -1.76 -14.28
N PRO A 305 13.26 -2.53 -15.31
CA PRO A 305 12.47 -3.65 -15.78
C PRO A 305 12.10 -4.60 -14.64
N PHE A 306 10.97 -5.27 -14.79
CA PHE A 306 10.57 -6.39 -13.95
C PHE A 306 11.61 -7.51 -14.01
N HIS A 307 11.85 -8.20 -12.88
CA HIS A 307 12.84 -9.27 -12.82
C HIS A 307 12.47 -10.43 -13.73
N SER A 308 11.17 -10.64 -13.96
CA SER A 308 10.66 -11.62 -14.92
C SER A 308 11.17 -11.41 -16.34
N PHE A 309 11.71 -10.22 -16.67
CA PHE A 309 12.30 -9.89 -17.97
C PHE A 309 13.82 -10.12 -18.05
N GLU A 310 14.49 -10.59 -16.99
CA GLU A 310 15.94 -10.82 -17.01
C GLU A 310 16.38 -11.86 -18.05
N HIS A 311 15.52 -12.84 -18.35
CA HIS A 311 15.84 -13.97 -19.23
C HIS A 311 14.81 -14.23 -20.35
N THR A 312 13.67 -13.53 -20.35
CA THR A 312 12.59 -13.74 -21.33
C THR A 312 11.82 -12.45 -21.58
N ASN A 313 11.34 -12.25 -22.81
CA ASN A 313 10.39 -11.17 -23.11
C ASN A 313 8.92 -11.63 -22.97
N ASN A 314 8.69 -12.87 -22.52
CA ASN A 314 7.37 -13.48 -22.40
C ASN A 314 7.19 -14.18 -21.03
N PRO A 315 7.21 -13.43 -19.90
CA PRO A 315 7.20 -13.99 -18.54
C PRO A 315 5.84 -14.55 -18.09
N SER A 316 5.77 -15.77 -17.51
CA SER A 316 4.50 -16.37 -17.08
C SER A 316 3.71 -15.51 -16.07
N ASP A 317 2.42 -15.84 -15.88
CA ASP A 317 1.57 -15.12 -14.92
C ASP A 317 2.14 -15.17 -13.50
N GLU A 318 2.76 -16.28 -13.11
CA GLU A 318 3.43 -16.45 -11.83
C GLU A 318 4.63 -15.49 -11.70
N ALA A 319 5.50 -15.44 -12.71
CA ALA A 319 6.64 -14.53 -12.70
C ALA A 319 6.21 -13.05 -12.67
N ILE A 320 5.11 -12.71 -13.35
CA ILE A 320 4.51 -11.37 -13.27
C ILE A 320 3.92 -11.11 -11.88
N ALA A 321 3.26 -12.09 -11.26
CA ALA A 321 2.72 -11.97 -9.91
C ALA A 321 3.83 -11.67 -8.88
N ASP A 322 5.00 -12.26 -9.06
CA ASP A 322 6.17 -12.07 -8.19
C ASP A 322 6.68 -10.62 -8.23
N ASP A 323 6.79 -10.04 -9.43
CA ASP A 323 7.15 -8.64 -9.59
C ASP A 323 6.02 -7.69 -9.10
N LEU A 324 4.76 -8.04 -9.37
CA LEU A 324 3.60 -7.28 -8.89
C LEU A 324 3.49 -7.26 -7.36
N ALA A 325 4.07 -8.24 -6.67
CA ALA A 325 4.05 -8.27 -5.22
C ALA A 325 4.86 -7.12 -4.58
N GLU A 326 5.82 -6.55 -5.31
CA GLU A 326 6.48 -5.31 -4.89
C GLU A 326 5.57 -4.08 -5.08
N VAL A 327 4.77 -4.08 -6.15
CA VAL A 327 3.86 -2.99 -6.51
C VAL A 327 2.61 -2.97 -5.62
N LEU A 328 1.94 -4.10 -5.48
CA LEU A 328 0.65 -4.25 -4.82
C LEU A 328 0.79 -4.65 -3.35
N LYS A 329 1.82 -4.13 -2.68
CA LYS A 329 2.01 -4.28 -1.24
C LYS A 329 0.83 -3.71 -0.44
N TYR A 330 0.87 -4.03 0.86
CA TYR A 330 -0.06 -3.48 1.83
C TYR A 330 0.15 -1.96 1.97
N PRO A 331 -0.91 -1.19 2.27
CA PRO A 331 -0.83 0.27 2.30
C PRO A 331 0.02 0.81 3.43
N LEU A 332 0.19 0.05 4.51
CA LEU A 332 0.96 0.44 5.68
C LEU A 332 2.02 -0.61 5.97
N LYS A 333 3.28 -0.21 6.10
CA LYS A 333 4.34 -1.12 6.53
C LYS A 333 4.26 -1.36 8.04
N PHE A 334 3.40 -2.30 8.41
CA PHE A 334 3.04 -2.62 9.80
C PHE A 334 4.25 -2.85 10.72
N GLY A 335 5.34 -3.46 10.22
CA GLY A 335 6.57 -3.65 11.00
C GLY A 335 7.38 -2.37 11.25
N ASP A 336 7.17 -1.32 10.46
CA ASP A 336 7.86 -0.02 10.56
C ASP A 336 7.01 1.05 11.28
N ILE A 337 5.79 0.73 11.74
CA ILE A 337 4.88 1.67 12.42
C ILE A 337 4.43 1.15 13.78
N THR A 338 4.30 2.06 14.76
CA THR A 338 3.74 1.72 16.08
C THR A 338 2.21 1.55 15.99
N ILE A 339 1.60 0.90 16.98
CA ILE A 339 0.13 0.78 17.06
C ILE A 339 -0.57 2.16 17.11
N PRO A 340 -0.13 3.14 17.92
CA PRO A 340 -0.67 4.51 17.86
C PRO A 340 -0.53 5.19 16.50
N ASP A 341 0.63 5.06 15.85
CA ASP A 341 0.84 5.63 14.50
C ASP A 341 -0.08 4.96 13.47
N ASN A 342 -0.26 3.65 13.58
CA ASN A 342 -1.14 2.91 12.68
C ASN A 342 -2.60 3.39 12.83
N TRP A 343 -3.07 3.65 14.05
CA TRP A 343 -4.38 4.25 14.28
C TRP A 343 -4.47 5.66 13.70
N HIS A 344 -3.46 6.50 13.93
CA HIS A 344 -3.38 7.82 13.31
C HIS A 344 -3.44 7.74 11.78
N ALA A 345 -2.75 6.76 11.17
CA ALA A 345 -2.78 6.54 9.74
C ALA A 345 -4.15 6.11 9.21
N GLU A 346 -4.89 5.28 9.95
CA GLU A 346 -6.28 4.96 9.59
C GLU A 346 -7.14 6.22 9.52
N LEU A 347 -7.06 7.07 10.53
CA LEU A 347 -7.83 8.31 10.58
C LEU A 347 -7.45 9.26 9.46
N ALA A 348 -6.15 9.48 9.25
CA ALA A 348 -5.62 10.39 8.23
C ALA A 348 -5.94 9.95 6.79
N LEU A 349 -6.05 8.64 6.55
CA LEU A 349 -6.21 8.05 5.22
C LEU A 349 -7.63 7.52 4.97
N SER A 350 -8.55 7.67 5.93
CA SER A 350 -9.93 7.23 5.77
C SER A 350 -10.57 7.90 4.54
N GLY A 351 -11.26 7.12 3.72
CA GLY A 351 -11.83 7.55 2.45
C GLY A 351 -10.81 7.88 1.34
N ARG A 352 -9.50 7.79 1.60
CA ARG A 352 -8.47 8.00 0.58
C ARG A 352 -8.27 6.74 -0.28
N ARG A 353 -8.11 6.96 -1.59
CA ARG A 353 -7.75 5.91 -2.55
C ARG A 353 -6.22 5.71 -2.52
N LEU A 354 -5.78 4.49 -2.18
CA LEU A 354 -4.36 4.12 -2.08
C LEU A 354 -3.86 3.26 -3.25
N ARG A 355 -4.75 2.90 -4.18
CA ARG A 355 -4.44 2.09 -5.36
C ARG A 355 -5.17 2.64 -6.57
N GLY A 356 -4.60 2.47 -7.75
CA GLY A 356 -5.26 2.88 -8.99
C GLY A 356 -4.57 2.34 -10.22
N CYS A 357 -5.16 2.62 -11.38
CA CYS A 357 -4.65 2.21 -12.68
C CYS A 357 -4.86 3.33 -13.71
N PHE A 358 -4.15 3.24 -14.83
CA PHE A 358 -4.26 4.18 -15.95
C PHE A 358 -3.91 3.50 -17.28
N GLY A 359 -4.35 4.11 -18.38
CA GLY A 359 -4.00 3.65 -19.74
C GLY A 359 -4.52 2.25 -20.06
N SER A 360 -3.72 1.45 -20.77
CA SER A 360 -4.05 0.08 -21.19
C SER A 360 -4.32 -0.90 -20.04
N MET A 361 -3.91 -0.56 -18.81
CA MET A 361 -4.17 -1.39 -17.62
C MET A 361 -5.40 -0.95 -16.83
N TYR A 362 -6.25 -0.09 -17.41
CA TYR A 362 -7.52 0.28 -16.80
C TYR A 362 -8.43 -0.96 -16.69
N GLY A 363 -8.93 -1.25 -15.48
CA GLY A 363 -9.74 -2.45 -15.22
C GLY A 363 -9.08 -3.51 -14.36
N ILE A 364 -7.84 -3.29 -13.90
CA ILE A 364 -7.29 -3.99 -12.72
C ILE A 364 -8.20 -3.68 -11.52
N LYS A 365 -8.73 -4.73 -10.88
CA LYS A 365 -9.75 -4.62 -9.83
C LYS A 365 -9.18 -5.08 -8.49
N GLU A 366 -9.77 -4.54 -7.44
CA GLU A 366 -9.60 -5.11 -6.10
C GLU A 366 -10.36 -6.43 -6.02
N PRO A 367 -9.84 -7.39 -5.25
CA PRO A 367 -10.56 -8.62 -5.00
C PRO A 367 -11.79 -8.33 -4.12
N ASP A 368 -12.95 -8.79 -4.57
CA ASP A 368 -14.21 -8.69 -3.80
C ASP A 368 -14.27 -9.72 -2.67
N ASP A 369 -13.37 -10.70 -2.68
CA ASP A 369 -13.27 -11.81 -1.74
C ASP A 369 -11.81 -12.11 -1.39
N LEU A 370 -11.57 -12.46 -0.12
CA LEU A 370 -10.25 -12.74 0.44
C LEU A 370 -9.95 -14.24 0.57
N THR A 371 -10.91 -15.12 0.24
CA THR A 371 -10.73 -16.57 0.12
C THR A 371 -9.96 -16.93 -1.15
N ASP A 372 -9.37 -18.13 -1.21
CA ASP A 372 -8.73 -18.62 -2.42
C ASP A 372 -9.81 -18.97 -3.46
N ARG A 373 -9.81 -18.30 -4.61
CA ARG A 373 -10.68 -18.65 -5.74
C ARG A 373 -9.91 -19.44 -6.79
N TYR A 374 -10.32 -20.69 -6.93
CA TYR A 374 -9.96 -21.56 -8.05
C TYR A 374 -11.19 -22.35 -8.50
N ALA A 375 -12.33 -21.65 -8.57
CA ALA A 375 -13.63 -22.26 -8.85
C ALA A 375 -13.59 -23.11 -10.12
N ASP A 376 -12.91 -22.65 -11.16
CA ASP A 376 -12.91 -23.32 -12.46
C ASP A 376 -12.02 -24.58 -12.48
N ARG A 377 -11.00 -24.64 -11.62
CA ARG A 377 -10.05 -25.77 -11.56
C ARG A 377 -10.57 -26.91 -10.67
N PHE A 378 -11.44 -26.60 -9.70
CA PHE A 378 -11.82 -27.53 -8.64
C PHE A 378 -13.34 -27.67 -8.42
N ALA A 379 -14.18 -27.05 -9.26
CA ALA A 379 -15.64 -27.08 -9.12
C ALA A 379 -16.22 -28.49 -8.94
N ASP A 380 -15.66 -29.47 -9.65
CA ASP A 380 -16.19 -30.83 -9.71
C ASP A 380 -15.36 -31.85 -8.89
N LEU A 381 -14.30 -31.42 -8.20
CA LEU A 381 -13.46 -32.33 -7.43
C LEU A 381 -13.98 -32.53 -6.00
N PRO A 382 -13.96 -33.76 -5.47
CA PRO A 382 -14.28 -34.00 -4.07
C PRO A 382 -13.20 -33.41 -3.15
N TYR A 383 -13.64 -32.84 -2.03
CA TYR A 383 -12.74 -32.29 -1.01
C TYR A 383 -13.25 -32.56 0.42
N VAL A 384 -12.33 -32.48 1.38
CA VAL A 384 -12.65 -32.50 2.82
C VAL A 384 -12.31 -31.17 3.46
N HIS A 385 -13.08 -30.75 4.46
CA HIS A 385 -12.80 -29.52 5.19
C HIS A 385 -11.78 -29.76 6.31
N ILE A 386 -10.76 -28.92 6.36
CA ILE A 386 -9.80 -28.83 7.47
C ILE A 386 -9.88 -27.42 8.04
N ALA A 387 -9.99 -27.29 9.36
CA ALA A 387 -10.02 -25.99 10.00
C ALA A 387 -8.68 -25.68 10.68
N ALA A 388 -8.29 -24.42 10.72
CA ALA A 388 -7.25 -23.90 11.60
C ALA A 388 -7.88 -22.89 12.57
N LYS A 389 -7.66 -23.08 13.88
CA LYS A 389 -8.24 -22.22 14.92
C LYS A 389 -7.15 -21.49 15.68
N TRP A 390 -7.36 -20.21 15.94
CA TRP A 390 -6.50 -19.40 16.80
C TRP A 390 -6.60 -19.84 18.27
N MET A 391 -5.44 -20.06 18.91
CA MET A 391 -5.31 -20.54 20.29
C MET A 391 -4.64 -19.55 21.24
N GLY A 392 -4.26 -18.36 20.76
CA GLY A 392 -3.66 -17.27 21.56
C GLY A 392 -2.22 -16.96 21.20
N ASP A 393 -1.43 -17.97 20.83
CA ASP A 393 -0.02 -17.85 20.40
C ASP A 393 0.22 -18.43 19.00
N GLY A 394 -0.80 -19.03 18.40
CA GLY A 394 -0.72 -19.64 17.08
C GLY A 394 -2.04 -20.24 16.62
N TYR A 395 -1.99 -20.87 15.46
CA TYR A 395 -3.09 -21.64 14.89
C TYR A 395 -2.86 -23.13 15.08
N GLU A 396 -3.90 -23.84 15.50
CA GLU A 396 -3.92 -25.30 15.53
C GLU A 396 -4.86 -25.83 14.46
N LEU A 397 -4.42 -26.85 13.72
CA LEU A 397 -5.27 -27.58 12.80
C LEU A 397 -6.25 -28.45 13.61
N VAL A 398 -7.53 -28.27 13.34
CA VAL A 398 -8.63 -29.03 13.92
C VAL A 398 -9.40 -29.67 12.77
N ASN A 399 -9.62 -30.98 12.85
CA ASN A 399 -10.51 -31.67 11.92
C ASN A 399 -11.97 -31.35 12.33
N PRO A 400 -12.75 -30.60 11.52
CA PRO A 400 -14.14 -30.30 11.84
C PRO A 400 -15.04 -31.55 11.89
N GLN A 401 -14.66 -32.63 11.20
CA GLN A 401 -15.44 -33.89 11.13
C GLN A 401 -15.28 -34.78 12.38
N LEU A 402 -14.34 -34.48 13.29
CA LEU A 402 -14.16 -35.24 14.55
C LEU A 402 -14.95 -34.66 15.74
N ARG A 403 -15.75 -33.61 15.53
CA ARG A 403 -16.72 -33.10 16.52
C ARG A 403 -18.13 -33.56 16.14
N GLY A 404 -18.38 -34.86 16.22
CA GLY A 404 -19.69 -35.40 15.85
C GLY A 404 -19.79 -36.92 15.99
N GLY A 405 -19.31 -37.47 17.10
CA GLY A 405 -19.46 -38.88 17.42
C GLY A 405 -19.67 -39.06 18.92
N VAL A 406 -20.86 -38.70 19.42
CA VAL A 406 -21.35 -39.34 20.64
C VAL A 406 -21.60 -40.79 20.25
N VAL A 407 -20.81 -41.69 20.82
CA VAL A 407 -21.07 -43.12 20.83
C VAL A 407 -22.43 -43.32 21.48
N ALA A 408 -23.38 -43.85 20.72
CA ALA A 408 -24.54 -44.57 21.22
C ALA A 408 -24.64 -45.89 20.44
#